data_AF-A0A8C8DZG6-F1
#
_entry.id   AF-A0A8C8DZG6-F1
#
_cell.length_a   1.000
_cell.length_b   1.000
_cell.length_c   1.000
_cell.angle_alpha   90.00
_cell.angle_beta   90.00
_cell.angle_gamma   90.00
#
_symmetry.space_group_name_H-M   'P 1'
#
loop_
_entity.id
_entity.type
_entity.pdbx_description
1 polymer ?
#
loop_
_entity_poly.entity_id
_entity_poly.type
_entity_poly.pdbx_seq_one_letter_code
_entity_poly.pdbx_strand_id
1 'polypeptide(L)'
;RQPHKSYSHPVSRSEDGARKAHANLNGWKLQCGESSITLYLSYVDSEAASVPLPEGLALVEHFVSPEEEAQLLNVIDWSPTQGDVTAQKSLKHRRVKHYGFEFRYDINNVDKDKPLAAGLPDECVPILQRCVEQGHTNVLPDQLTVNQYESGQGIPPHVDTHSAFEDTILSLSLGAKTVMEFRHPDGRVAAVVLPERSLLVMKGESRYLWSVVFCVRITPRKVDMVPAEAPRAGAPTEPGIQSNLTLSRRGTRTSFTFRKIRHEPCRCAFPSACDSQGAPSPSPGPSLPSCPADAARLEEEYVHRVYSTIASHFSDTRHTPWPRVCHFLSSLPSGSVLADVGCGNGKYLGVNADLVTVGCDRSTALVQICAARGYHAFVSDALSVPLRTASCDACISIAVIHHFSTAERRLAAVKELVRLLKPGGQALIYVWAFEQEYNKQKSKYLKQIFKEDHGEFSSTNLLSEKSQKSSGEQISDPSCHLENSHKPSDNMQGVSRVPDAHLSVHTNRTAFISQDLLVPWHLKGGKSQQEENPDLSSSQASASALKLESGTVPVFHRYYHVFQQGELEHLCAQVSGVKVKSSYHDQGNWCVVLQKE
;
A
#
# COMPACT_ATOMS: atom_id res chain seq x y z
N ARG A 1 -22.81 -27.92 -28.41
CA ARG A 1 -22.84 -26.58 -27.75
C ARG A 1 -24.15 -26.48 -26.98
N GLN A 2 -24.14 -26.22 -25.67
CA GLN A 2 -25.37 -25.94 -24.92
C GLN A 2 -25.63 -24.41 -24.93
N PRO A 3 -26.87 -23.92 -25.10
CA PRO A 3 -27.10 -22.50 -25.44
C PRO A 3 -26.97 -21.49 -24.29
N HIS A 4 -26.73 -21.95 -23.05
CA HIS A 4 -26.90 -21.12 -21.84
C HIS A 4 -25.68 -21.05 -20.90
N LYS A 5 -24.50 -21.49 -21.35
CA LYS A 5 -23.26 -21.39 -20.55
C LYS A 5 -22.39 -20.22 -21.06
N SER A 6 -21.97 -19.35 -20.14
CA SER A 6 -21.06 -18.22 -20.41
C SER A 6 -19.58 -18.62 -20.52
N TYR A 7 -19.30 -19.93 -20.52
CA TYR A 7 -17.96 -20.53 -20.60
C TYR A 7 -18.01 -21.79 -21.48
N SER A 8 -16.83 -22.26 -21.88
CA SER A 8 -16.66 -23.52 -22.60
C SER A 8 -15.34 -24.17 -22.20
N HIS A 9 -15.22 -25.49 -22.36
CA HIS A 9 -13.99 -26.23 -22.14
C HIS A 9 -13.36 -26.60 -23.50
N PRO A 10 -12.51 -25.74 -24.09
CA PRO A 10 -11.76 -26.09 -25.29
C PRO A 10 -10.66 -27.08 -24.92
N VAL A 11 -10.81 -28.35 -25.32
CA VAL A 11 -9.76 -29.37 -25.18
C VAL A 11 -8.78 -29.23 -26.33
N SER A 12 -7.52 -28.93 -26.02
CA SER A 12 -6.42 -28.97 -26.99
C SER A 12 -5.99 -30.41 -27.25
N ARG A 13 -5.55 -30.71 -28.48
CA ARG A 13 -4.98 -32.02 -28.85
C ARG A 13 -3.57 -32.26 -28.28
N SER A 14 -2.92 -31.24 -27.73
CA SER A 14 -1.61 -31.31 -27.08
C SER A 14 -1.45 -30.20 -26.03
N GLU A 15 -0.57 -30.42 -25.04
CA GLU A 15 -0.22 -29.38 -24.06
C GLU A 15 0.37 -28.12 -24.71
N ASP A 16 1.22 -28.28 -25.73
CA ASP A 16 1.79 -27.16 -26.48
C ASP A 16 0.70 -26.33 -27.18
N GLY A 17 -0.32 -26.99 -27.74
CA GLY A 17 -1.51 -26.32 -28.26
C GLY A 17 -2.27 -25.55 -27.18
N ALA A 18 -2.36 -26.08 -25.95
CA ALA A 18 -2.99 -25.39 -24.82
C ALA A 18 -2.12 -24.21 -24.31
N ARG A 19 -0.79 -24.34 -24.33
CA ARG A 19 0.16 -23.26 -24.03
C ARG A 19 0.05 -22.11 -25.04
N LYS A 20 0.01 -22.42 -26.34
CA LYS A 20 -0.21 -21.44 -27.42
C LYS A 20 -1.60 -20.79 -27.35
N ALA A 21 -2.66 -21.56 -27.12
CA ALA A 21 -4.01 -21.04 -26.98
C ALA A 21 -4.13 -20.07 -25.79
N HIS A 22 -3.61 -20.44 -24.61
CA HIS A 22 -3.60 -19.57 -23.44
C HIS A 22 -2.76 -18.31 -23.68
N ALA A 23 -1.57 -18.42 -24.27
CA ALA A 23 -0.71 -17.25 -24.54
C ALA A 23 -1.34 -16.23 -25.51
N ASN A 24 -2.11 -16.70 -26.49
CA ASN A 24 -2.65 -15.86 -27.57
C ASN A 24 -4.10 -15.39 -27.35
N LEU A 25 -4.92 -16.18 -26.64
CA LEU A 25 -6.36 -15.91 -26.48
C LEU A 25 -6.75 -15.39 -25.09
N ASN A 26 -5.89 -15.53 -24.09
CA ASN A 26 -6.20 -15.05 -22.73
C ASN A 26 -6.10 -13.51 -22.67
N GLY A 27 -7.21 -12.85 -22.36
CA GLY A 27 -7.37 -11.40 -22.47
C GLY A 27 -7.79 -10.91 -23.87
N TRP A 28 -8.05 -11.79 -24.84
CA TRP A 28 -8.47 -11.39 -26.18
C TRP A 28 -9.94 -10.93 -26.19
N LYS A 29 -10.23 -9.86 -26.95
CA LYS A 29 -11.58 -9.28 -27.05
C LYS A 29 -12.30 -9.82 -28.29
N LEU A 30 -13.32 -10.64 -28.07
CA LEU A 30 -14.28 -11.05 -29.08
C LEU A 30 -15.30 -9.92 -29.31
N GLN A 31 -15.46 -9.44 -30.54
CA GLN A 31 -16.54 -8.52 -30.88
C GLN A 31 -17.84 -9.28 -31.13
N CYS A 32 -18.93 -8.85 -30.50
CA CYS A 32 -20.25 -9.47 -30.60
C CYS A 32 -21.32 -8.38 -30.71
N GLY A 33 -21.58 -7.93 -31.94
CA GLY A 33 -22.40 -6.74 -32.19
C GLY A 33 -21.75 -5.49 -31.58
N GLU A 34 -22.54 -4.70 -30.86
CA GLU A 34 -22.07 -3.48 -30.16
C GLU A 34 -21.29 -3.79 -28.86
N SER A 35 -21.16 -5.06 -28.47
CA SER A 35 -20.54 -5.48 -27.21
C SER A 35 -19.21 -6.22 -27.43
N SER A 36 -18.14 -5.81 -26.72
CA SER A 36 -16.88 -6.54 -26.68
C SER A 36 -16.79 -7.46 -25.47
N ILE A 37 -16.59 -8.77 -25.68
CA ILE A 37 -16.44 -9.78 -24.62
C ILE A 37 -14.96 -10.15 -24.50
N THR A 38 -14.38 -10.04 -23.31
CA THR A 38 -12.98 -10.46 -23.08
C THR A 38 -12.93 -11.93 -22.66
N LEU A 39 -12.19 -12.75 -23.41
CA LEU A 39 -11.97 -14.16 -23.09
C LEU A 39 -10.91 -14.30 -21.99
N TYR A 40 -11.13 -15.21 -21.05
CA TYR A 40 -10.13 -15.62 -20.07
C TYR A 40 -9.97 -17.13 -20.12
N LEU A 41 -8.72 -17.59 -20.21
CA LEU A 41 -8.37 -19.01 -20.23
C LEU A 41 -7.63 -19.35 -18.93
N SER A 42 -7.75 -20.59 -18.48
CA SER A 42 -7.02 -21.13 -17.34
C SER A 42 -6.85 -22.63 -17.55
N TYR A 43 -5.72 -23.17 -17.10
CA TYR A 43 -5.53 -24.62 -17.06
C TYR A 43 -6.39 -25.22 -15.96
N VAL A 44 -7.01 -26.34 -16.28
CA VAL A 44 -7.72 -27.18 -15.32
C VAL A 44 -7.25 -28.60 -15.56
N ASP A 45 -6.57 -29.18 -14.58
CA ASP A 45 -6.53 -30.63 -14.46
C ASP A 45 -7.94 -31.12 -14.10
N SER A 46 -8.23 -32.38 -14.43
CA SER A 46 -9.58 -32.93 -14.37
C SER A 46 -10.21 -32.80 -12.98
N GLU A 47 -11.36 -32.12 -12.95
CA GLU A 47 -12.26 -31.91 -11.80
C GLU A 47 -11.62 -31.24 -10.58
N ALA A 48 -12.08 -30.02 -10.28
CA ALA A 48 -11.66 -29.27 -9.09
C ALA A 48 -12.15 -29.97 -7.82
N ALA A 49 -11.29 -30.81 -7.23
CA ALA A 49 -11.56 -31.47 -5.97
C ALA A 49 -11.85 -30.43 -4.86
N SER A 50 -12.90 -30.69 -4.08
CA SER A 50 -13.27 -29.89 -2.92
C SER A 50 -12.12 -29.88 -1.90
N VAL A 51 -11.44 -28.75 -1.75
CA VAL A 51 -10.50 -28.54 -0.64
C VAL A 51 -11.33 -28.49 0.65
N PRO A 52 -11.05 -29.34 1.66
CA PRO A 52 -11.80 -29.33 2.91
C PRO A 52 -11.68 -27.97 3.61
N LEU A 53 -12.76 -27.56 4.30
CA LEU A 53 -12.76 -26.33 5.08
C LEU A 53 -11.73 -26.42 6.23
N PRO A 54 -11.13 -25.28 6.64
CA PRO A 54 -10.30 -25.19 7.84
C PRO A 54 -10.97 -25.80 9.08
N GLU A 55 -10.20 -26.47 9.94
CA GLU A 55 -10.76 -27.09 11.13
C GLU A 55 -11.35 -26.04 12.09
N GLY A 56 -12.57 -26.30 12.56
CA GLY A 56 -13.36 -25.35 13.37
C GLY A 56 -14.07 -24.25 12.58
N LEU A 57 -14.01 -24.25 11.24
CA LEU A 57 -14.81 -23.37 10.39
C LEU A 57 -16.16 -24.01 10.03
N ALA A 58 -17.25 -23.29 10.25
CA ALA A 58 -18.59 -23.69 9.79
C ALA A 58 -19.30 -22.53 9.09
N LEU A 59 -20.09 -22.83 8.07
CA LEU A 59 -20.93 -21.88 7.35
C LEU A 59 -22.40 -22.34 7.47
N VAL A 60 -23.25 -21.47 8.01
CA VAL A 60 -24.70 -21.67 8.09
C VAL A 60 -25.37 -20.75 7.08
N GLU A 61 -25.85 -21.31 5.98
CA GLU A 61 -26.60 -20.56 4.97
C GLU A 61 -28.02 -20.26 5.48
N HIS A 62 -28.61 -19.15 5.01
CA HIS A 62 -29.97 -18.72 5.37
C HIS A 62 -30.24 -18.64 6.89
N PHE A 63 -29.25 -18.20 7.67
CA PHE A 63 -29.32 -18.07 9.12
C PHE A 63 -30.27 -16.96 9.60
N VAL A 64 -30.49 -15.94 8.75
CA VAL A 64 -31.47 -14.87 8.98
C VAL A 64 -32.46 -14.79 7.82
N SER A 65 -33.67 -14.30 8.09
CA SER A 65 -34.68 -14.08 7.05
C SER A 65 -34.38 -12.81 6.21
N PRO A 66 -35.02 -12.63 5.04
CA PRO A 66 -34.94 -11.37 4.28
C PRO A 66 -35.43 -10.15 5.06
N GLU A 67 -36.42 -10.32 5.94
CA GLU A 67 -36.97 -9.28 6.80
C GLU A 67 -35.96 -8.89 7.89
N GLU A 68 -35.32 -9.89 8.54
CA GLU A 68 -34.25 -9.67 9.51
C GLU A 68 -33.02 -9.00 8.87
N GLU A 69 -32.65 -9.40 7.65
CA GLU A 69 -31.59 -8.75 6.87
C GLU A 69 -31.91 -7.27 6.60
N ALA A 70 -33.14 -6.95 6.21
CA ALA A 70 -33.56 -5.57 5.98
C ALA A 70 -33.53 -4.74 7.28
N GLN A 71 -33.98 -5.30 8.41
CA GLN A 71 -33.92 -4.65 9.73
C GLN A 71 -32.46 -4.35 10.14
N LEU A 72 -31.57 -5.36 10.06
CA LEU A 72 -30.16 -5.21 10.39
C LEU A 72 -29.41 -4.25 9.45
N LEU A 73 -29.78 -4.15 8.17
CA LEU A 73 -29.19 -3.17 7.27
C LEU A 73 -29.67 -1.74 7.57
N ASN A 74 -30.92 -1.57 8.00
CA ASN A 74 -31.52 -0.26 8.27
C ASN A 74 -31.12 0.35 9.64
N VAL A 75 -30.82 -0.47 10.66
CA VAL A 75 -30.40 0.05 11.98
C VAL A 75 -29.04 0.76 11.94
N ILE A 76 -28.20 0.46 10.93
CA ILE A 76 -26.87 1.07 10.82
C ILE A 76 -26.97 2.45 10.16
N ASP A 77 -27.21 3.47 10.98
CA ASP A 77 -26.97 4.84 10.55
C ASP A 77 -25.47 5.06 10.30
N TRP A 78 -25.16 5.52 9.08
CA TRP A 78 -23.82 5.88 8.63
C TRP A 78 -23.57 7.40 8.67
N SER A 79 -24.53 8.20 9.14
CA SER A 79 -24.39 9.65 9.26
C SER A 79 -23.28 10.03 10.27
N PRO A 80 -22.55 11.13 10.04
CA PRO A 80 -21.57 11.63 11.00
C PRO A 80 -22.29 12.25 12.20
N THR A 81 -22.45 11.48 13.26
CA THR A 81 -23.10 11.91 14.51
C THR A 81 -22.19 12.83 15.32
N GLN A 82 -22.69 14.02 15.68
CA GLN A 82 -22.07 14.85 16.72
C GLN A 82 -22.46 14.29 18.09
N GLY A 83 -21.67 13.34 18.59
CA GLY A 83 -21.89 12.71 19.90
C GLY A 83 -21.21 11.33 19.95
N ASP A 84 -20.32 11.15 20.93
CA ASP A 84 -19.32 10.07 20.94
C ASP A 84 -19.87 8.73 21.48
N VAL A 85 -20.97 8.24 20.90
CA VAL A 85 -21.68 7.03 21.38
C VAL A 85 -21.23 5.74 20.67
N THR A 86 -20.71 5.86 19.44
CA THR A 86 -20.20 4.73 18.63
C THR A 86 -18.97 5.18 17.82
N ALA A 87 -17.95 4.33 17.73
CA ALA A 87 -16.76 4.65 16.93
C ALA A 87 -16.99 4.33 15.43
N GLN A 88 -17.18 5.36 14.61
CA GLN A 88 -17.27 5.24 13.14
C GLN A 88 -15.97 5.70 12.47
N LYS A 89 -15.40 4.86 11.59
CA LYS A 89 -14.17 5.17 10.83
C LYS A 89 -14.37 4.84 9.35
N SER A 90 -13.95 5.77 8.48
CA SER A 90 -13.79 5.51 7.05
C SER A 90 -12.37 5.02 6.79
N LEU A 91 -12.22 3.76 6.38
CA LEU A 91 -10.94 3.19 6.00
C LEU A 91 -10.82 3.16 4.47
N LYS A 92 -9.58 3.14 3.95
CA LYS A 92 -9.25 3.32 2.52
C LYS A 92 -10.12 2.51 1.53
N HIS A 93 -10.65 1.36 1.95
CA HIS A 93 -11.48 0.46 1.14
C HIS A 93 -12.71 -0.09 1.87
N ARG A 94 -13.24 0.56 2.92
CA ARG A 94 -14.53 0.17 3.54
C ARG A 94 -14.99 1.20 4.59
N ARG A 95 -16.31 1.27 4.82
CA ARG A 95 -16.85 1.92 6.01
C ARG A 95 -16.85 0.94 7.17
N VAL A 96 -16.46 1.38 8.37
CA VAL A 96 -16.46 0.55 9.58
C VAL A 96 -17.12 1.29 10.73
N LYS A 97 -17.93 0.58 11.51
CA LYS A 97 -18.55 1.08 12.75
C LYS A 97 -18.38 0.03 13.86
N HIS A 98 -18.05 0.48 15.08
CA HIS A 98 -17.87 -0.38 16.25
C HIS A 98 -18.94 -0.13 17.31
N TYR A 99 -19.33 -1.21 17.97
CA TYR A 99 -20.34 -1.29 19.02
C TYR A 99 -19.79 -2.15 20.17
N GLY A 100 -20.19 -1.85 21.41
CA GLY A 100 -19.67 -2.45 22.64
C GLY A 100 -18.28 -1.95 23.00
N PHE A 101 -17.28 -2.16 22.12
CA PHE A 101 -15.91 -1.70 22.30
C PHE A 101 -15.30 -1.22 20.97
N GLU A 102 -14.49 -0.16 21.01
CA GLU A 102 -13.72 0.30 19.85
C GLU A 102 -12.52 -0.62 19.59
N PHE A 103 -12.37 -1.08 18.34
CA PHE A 103 -11.12 -1.72 17.90
C PHE A 103 -10.11 -0.66 17.45
N ARG A 104 -8.99 -0.59 18.18
CA ARG A 104 -7.90 0.35 17.99
C ARG A 104 -6.88 -0.21 16.98
N TYR A 105 -7.04 0.19 15.73
CA TYR A 105 -6.17 -0.23 14.61
C TYR A 105 -4.70 0.21 14.74
N ASP A 106 -4.42 1.19 15.59
CA ASP A 106 -3.10 1.68 15.98
C ASP A 106 -2.33 0.64 16.80
N ILE A 107 -2.96 0.07 17.84
CA ILE A 107 -2.37 -0.99 18.68
C ILE A 107 -2.81 -2.41 18.28
N ASN A 108 -3.61 -2.53 17.21
CA ASN A 108 -4.30 -3.74 16.76
C ASN A 108 -5.00 -4.51 17.90
N ASN A 109 -5.65 -3.80 18.82
CA ASN A 109 -6.27 -4.37 20.03
C ASN A 109 -7.52 -3.57 20.45
N VAL A 110 -8.07 -3.88 21.62
CA VAL A 110 -9.21 -3.18 22.24
C VAL A 110 -8.76 -2.56 23.56
N ASP A 111 -9.18 -1.32 23.81
CA ASP A 111 -9.05 -0.67 25.12
C ASP A 111 -10.13 -1.23 26.07
N LYS A 112 -9.75 -2.22 26.88
CA LYS A 112 -10.68 -3.00 27.73
C LYS A 112 -11.30 -2.16 28.85
N ASP A 113 -10.68 -1.03 29.19
CA ASP A 113 -11.13 -0.11 30.24
C ASP A 113 -12.09 0.97 29.70
N LYS A 114 -12.34 1.02 28.38
CA LYS A 114 -13.20 2.02 27.72
C LYS A 114 -14.25 1.39 26.79
N PRO A 115 -15.30 0.74 27.34
CA PRO A 115 -16.46 0.35 26.57
C PRO A 115 -17.19 1.56 25.96
N LEU A 116 -17.78 1.37 24.79
CA LEU A 116 -18.62 2.36 24.10
C LEU A 116 -20.03 2.40 24.74
N ALA A 117 -20.53 3.61 24.98
CA ALA A 117 -21.79 3.82 25.70
C ALA A 117 -23.04 3.23 25.01
N ALA A 118 -23.01 3.02 23.69
CA ALA A 118 -24.16 2.48 22.95
C ALA A 118 -24.38 0.96 23.09
N GLY A 119 -23.48 0.21 23.74
CA GLY A 119 -23.58 -1.25 23.82
C GLY A 119 -23.61 -1.92 22.44
N LEU A 120 -24.35 -3.02 22.31
CA LEU A 120 -24.72 -3.64 21.02
C LEU A 120 -26.16 -3.23 20.66
N PRO A 121 -26.51 -3.08 19.36
CA PRO A 121 -27.89 -2.79 18.96
C PRO A 121 -28.87 -3.89 19.39
N ASP A 122 -30.05 -3.50 19.90
CA ASP A 122 -31.07 -4.42 20.41
C ASP A 122 -31.56 -5.40 19.32
N GLU A 123 -31.58 -4.96 18.05
CA GLU A 123 -31.92 -5.76 16.88
C GLU A 123 -30.95 -6.93 16.65
N CYS A 124 -29.73 -6.88 17.21
CA CYS A 124 -28.79 -7.99 17.17
C CYS A 124 -29.08 -9.05 18.26
N VAL A 125 -29.82 -8.71 19.32
CA VAL A 125 -30.02 -9.61 20.48
C VAL A 125 -30.73 -10.92 20.10
N PRO A 126 -31.83 -10.94 19.31
CA PRO A 126 -32.47 -12.20 18.90
C PRO A 126 -31.55 -13.10 18.07
N ILE A 127 -30.69 -12.49 17.24
CA ILE A 127 -29.72 -13.19 16.41
C ILE A 127 -28.61 -13.82 17.26
N LEU A 128 -28.14 -13.12 18.29
CA LEU A 128 -27.15 -13.63 19.23
C LEU A 128 -27.72 -14.72 20.15
N GLN A 129 -28.98 -14.59 20.60
CA GLN A 129 -29.69 -15.64 21.33
C GLN A 129 -29.80 -16.92 20.49
N ARG A 130 -30.23 -16.81 19.22
CA ARG A 130 -30.24 -17.92 18.25
C ARG A 130 -28.86 -18.57 18.07
N CYS A 131 -27.78 -17.79 18.09
CA CYS A 131 -26.41 -18.32 18.02
C CYS A 131 -26.03 -19.16 19.26
N VAL A 132 -26.54 -18.81 20.45
CA VAL A 132 -26.33 -19.59 21.68
C VAL A 132 -27.19 -20.84 21.69
N GLU A 133 -28.49 -20.70 21.41
CA GLU A 133 -29.46 -21.81 21.40
C GLU A 133 -29.11 -22.92 20.41
N GLN A 134 -28.54 -22.57 19.25
CA GLN A 134 -28.09 -23.53 18.24
C GLN A 134 -26.65 -24.05 18.48
N GLY A 135 -25.98 -23.65 19.56
CA GLY A 135 -24.62 -24.10 19.90
C GLY A 135 -23.49 -23.47 19.06
N HIS A 136 -23.78 -22.44 18.26
CA HIS A 136 -22.77 -21.73 17.48
C HIS A 136 -21.81 -20.95 18.38
N THR A 137 -22.24 -20.48 19.55
CA THR A 137 -21.39 -19.91 20.61
C THR A 137 -21.86 -20.33 22.00
N ASN A 138 -20.94 -20.46 22.95
CA ASN A 138 -21.27 -20.76 24.36
C ASN A 138 -21.42 -19.49 25.22
N VAL A 139 -21.04 -18.33 24.67
CA VAL A 139 -21.04 -17.03 25.35
C VAL A 139 -21.65 -15.96 24.44
N LEU A 140 -22.40 -15.03 25.02
CA LEU A 140 -22.93 -13.87 24.29
C LEU A 140 -21.79 -12.89 23.97
N PRO A 141 -21.57 -12.56 22.68
CA PRO A 141 -20.64 -11.52 22.25
C PRO A 141 -20.98 -10.14 22.85
N ASP A 142 -19.96 -9.37 23.18
CA ASP A 142 -20.04 -8.01 23.73
C ASP A 142 -19.28 -6.97 22.88
N GLN A 143 -18.72 -7.39 21.73
CA GLN A 143 -18.11 -6.52 20.74
C GLN A 143 -18.69 -6.83 19.35
N LEU A 144 -19.10 -5.79 18.62
CA LEU A 144 -19.56 -5.89 17.23
C LEU A 144 -18.77 -4.92 16.33
N THR A 145 -18.19 -5.45 15.25
CA THR A 145 -17.65 -4.66 14.13
C THR A 145 -18.58 -4.81 12.93
N VAL A 146 -19.19 -3.71 12.49
CA VAL A 146 -19.90 -3.64 11.21
C VAL A 146 -18.93 -3.14 10.14
N ASN A 147 -18.72 -3.93 9.08
CA ASN A 147 -17.93 -3.54 7.91
C ASN A 147 -18.83 -3.48 6.68
N GLN A 148 -18.74 -2.42 5.88
CA GLN A 148 -19.43 -2.32 4.60
C GLN A 148 -18.45 -2.11 3.45
N TYR A 149 -18.63 -2.93 2.41
CA TYR A 149 -17.77 -3.05 1.24
C TYR A 149 -18.56 -2.75 -0.03
N GLU A 150 -18.09 -1.80 -0.83
CA GLU A 150 -18.60 -1.56 -2.18
C GLU A 150 -17.98 -2.53 -3.20
N SER A 151 -18.53 -2.55 -4.42
CA SER A 151 -18.03 -3.40 -5.50
C SER A 151 -16.54 -3.17 -5.78
N GLY A 152 -15.73 -4.23 -5.63
CA GLY A 152 -14.27 -4.18 -5.79
C GLY A 152 -13.46 -3.79 -4.54
N GLN A 153 -14.12 -3.56 -3.39
CA GLN A 153 -13.46 -3.37 -2.09
C GLN A 153 -13.17 -4.70 -1.36
N GLY A 154 -12.37 -4.64 -0.29
CA GLY A 154 -11.88 -5.82 0.44
C GLY A 154 -11.12 -5.48 1.73
N ILE A 155 -10.51 -6.50 2.35
CA ILE A 155 -9.66 -6.38 3.55
C ILE A 155 -8.36 -7.18 3.36
N PRO A 156 -7.20 -6.66 3.80
CA PRO A 156 -5.93 -7.39 3.77
C PRO A 156 -5.95 -8.71 4.57
N PRO A 157 -4.99 -9.62 4.32
CA PRO A 157 -4.77 -10.78 5.17
C PRO A 157 -4.52 -10.37 6.63
N HIS A 158 -5.26 -10.95 7.55
CA HIS A 158 -5.10 -10.76 9.00
C HIS A 158 -5.64 -11.95 9.79
N VAL A 159 -5.29 -12.01 11.07
CA VAL A 159 -5.93 -12.84 12.11
C VAL A 159 -6.36 -11.85 13.19
N ASP A 160 -7.60 -11.92 13.71
CA ASP A 160 -7.98 -11.02 14.81
C ASP A 160 -7.20 -11.41 16.08
N THR A 161 -6.58 -10.43 16.74
CA THR A 161 -5.67 -10.54 17.90
C THR A 161 -6.15 -11.52 18.98
N HIS A 162 -5.26 -12.39 19.47
CA HIS A 162 -5.64 -13.48 20.38
C HIS A 162 -5.85 -12.99 21.81
N SER A 163 -5.12 -11.95 22.25
CA SER A 163 -5.33 -11.29 23.56
C SER A 163 -6.60 -10.42 23.64
N ALA A 164 -7.14 -10.01 22.50
CA ALA A 164 -8.30 -9.12 22.41
C ALA A 164 -9.63 -9.87 22.55
N PHE A 165 -9.73 -11.04 21.90
CA PHE A 165 -10.98 -11.76 21.72
C PHE A 165 -10.88 -13.22 22.14
N GLU A 166 -12.02 -13.81 22.50
CA GLU A 166 -12.12 -15.24 22.76
C GLU A 166 -12.07 -16.09 21.47
N ASP A 167 -12.28 -17.41 21.63
CA ASP A 167 -12.16 -18.39 20.55
C ASP A 167 -13.25 -18.27 19.48
N THR A 168 -14.52 -18.12 19.89
CA THR A 168 -15.61 -18.08 18.91
C THR A 168 -15.77 -16.69 18.30
N ILE A 169 -15.69 -16.61 16.97
CA ILE A 169 -16.10 -15.43 16.21
C ILE A 169 -17.22 -15.80 15.24
N LEU A 170 -18.22 -14.92 15.20
CA LEU A 170 -19.40 -15.03 14.36
C LEU A 170 -19.39 -13.88 13.34
N SER A 171 -19.50 -14.19 12.05
CA SER A 171 -19.52 -13.20 10.97
C SER A 171 -20.74 -13.40 10.07
N LEU A 172 -21.79 -12.63 10.34
CA LEU A 172 -23.01 -12.59 9.52
C LEU A 172 -22.76 -11.75 8.25
N SER A 173 -23.10 -12.31 7.08
CA SER A 173 -22.94 -11.68 5.77
C SER A 173 -24.28 -11.24 5.20
N LEU A 174 -24.44 -9.96 4.87
CA LEU A 174 -25.70 -9.34 4.41
C LEU A 174 -25.52 -8.57 3.10
N GLY A 175 -26.61 -8.43 2.34
CA GLY A 175 -26.76 -7.58 1.16
C GLY A 175 -26.21 -8.17 -0.15
N ALA A 176 -24.97 -8.67 -0.14
CA ALA A 176 -24.38 -9.30 -1.32
C ALA A 176 -23.39 -10.42 -0.96
N LYS A 177 -23.43 -11.52 -1.71
CA LYS A 177 -22.48 -12.63 -1.55
C LYS A 177 -21.05 -12.24 -1.94
N THR A 178 -20.07 -12.92 -1.36
CA THR A 178 -18.64 -12.72 -1.67
C THR A 178 -17.83 -14.00 -1.48
N VAL A 179 -16.52 -13.93 -1.72
CA VAL A 179 -15.56 -15.00 -1.44
C VAL A 179 -14.54 -14.51 -0.41
N MET A 180 -14.37 -15.28 0.65
CA MET A 180 -13.32 -15.13 1.66
C MET A 180 -12.24 -16.18 1.43
N GLU A 181 -10.97 -15.77 1.33
CA GLU A 181 -9.84 -16.69 1.27
C GLU A 181 -9.27 -16.88 2.68
N PHE A 182 -9.19 -18.13 3.14
CA PHE A 182 -8.43 -18.54 4.31
C PHE A 182 -7.05 -19.02 3.86
N ARG A 183 -5.98 -18.60 4.54
CA ARG A 183 -4.60 -18.99 4.23
C ARG A 183 -3.90 -19.48 5.49
N HIS A 184 -3.43 -20.72 5.46
CA HIS A 184 -2.69 -21.36 6.54
C HIS A 184 -1.17 -21.12 6.38
N PRO A 185 -0.38 -21.07 7.46
CA PRO A 185 1.07 -20.80 7.39
C PRO A 185 1.90 -21.82 6.61
N ASP A 186 1.41 -23.04 6.39
CA ASP A 186 2.06 -24.06 5.53
C ASP A 186 1.84 -23.85 4.02
N GLY A 187 1.06 -22.84 3.62
CA GLY A 187 0.72 -22.54 2.24
C GLY A 187 -0.63 -23.08 1.76
N ARG A 188 -1.40 -23.84 2.57
CA ARG A 188 -2.77 -24.23 2.22
C ARG A 188 -3.67 -22.98 2.08
N VAL A 189 -4.53 -22.98 1.06
CA VAL A 189 -5.51 -21.92 0.79
C VAL A 189 -6.89 -22.53 0.57
N ALA A 190 -7.90 -22.05 1.31
CA ALA A 190 -9.30 -22.44 1.16
C ALA A 190 -10.15 -21.21 0.80
N ALA A 191 -10.84 -21.25 -0.33
CA ALA A 191 -11.72 -20.17 -0.78
C ALA A 191 -13.17 -20.51 -0.45
N VAL A 192 -13.77 -19.77 0.48
CA VAL A 192 -15.12 -20.01 0.99
C VAL A 192 -16.07 -18.96 0.41
N VAL A 193 -17.11 -19.42 -0.28
CA VAL A 193 -18.20 -18.54 -0.72
C VAL A 193 -19.06 -18.22 0.50
N LEU A 194 -19.35 -16.94 0.71
CA LEU A 194 -20.23 -16.45 1.77
C LEU A 194 -21.49 -15.88 1.11
N PRO A 195 -22.61 -16.63 1.10
CA PRO A 195 -23.89 -16.12 0.65
C PRO A 195 -24.37 -14.90 1.47
N GLU A 196 -25.31 -14.16 0.90
CA GLU A 196 -26.20 -13.30 1.69
C GLU A 196 -26.98 -14.11 2.73
N ARG A 197 -27.31 -13.47 3.86
CA ARG A 197 -27.99 -14.08 5.02
C ARG A 197 -27.27 -15.30 5.62
N SER A 198 -25.97 -15.45 5.39
CA SER A 198 -25.16 -16.56 5.93
C SER A 198 -24.36 -16.16 7.18
N LEU A 199 -24.28 -17.06 8.15
CA LEU A 199 -23.45 -16.94 9.35
C LEU A 199 -22.19 -17.79 9.19
N LEU A 200 -21.03 -17.15 9.18
CA LEU A 200 -19.74 -17.83 9.26
C LEU A 200 -19.30 -17.93 10.72
N VAL A 201 -19.00 -19.14 11.19
CA VAL A 201 -18.54 -19.44 12.55
C VAL A 201 -17.08 -19.88 12.49
N MET A 202 -16.20 -19.18 13.19
CA MET A 202 -14.77 -19.49 13.30
C MET A 202 -14.44 -19.86 14.75
N LYS A 203 -13.85 -21.04 14.94
CA LYS A 203 -13.35 -21.57 16.22
C LYS A 203 -12.01 -22.29 16.01
N GLY A 204 -11.21 -22.47 17.05
CA GLY A 204 -10.02 -23.33 17.02
C GLY A 204 -8.99 -22.92 15.97
N GLU A 205 -8.55 -23.86 15.12
CA GLU A 205 -7.51 -23.63 14.11
C GLU A 205 -7.93 -22.52 13.12
N SER A 206 -9.16 -22.59 12.59
CA SER A 206 -9.71 -21.59 11.66
C SER A 206 -9.72 -20.15 12.19
N ARG A 207 -9.75 -20.00 13.52
CA ARG A 207 -9.75 -18.72 14.24
C ARG A 207 -8.35 -18.18 14.51
N TYR A 208 -7.44 -19.05 14.94
CA TYR A 208 -6.15 -18.67 15.55
C TYR A 208 -4.94 -18.85 14.62
N LEU A 209 -5.06 -19.66 13.57
CA LEU A 209 -3.92 -20.02 12.71
C LEU A 209 -4.13 -19.64 11.25
N TRP A 210 -5.36 -19.72 10.75
CA TRP A 210 -5.68 -19.32 9.38
C TRP A 210 -5.90 -17.80 9.29
N SER A 211 -5.13 -17.14 8.42
CA SER A 211 -5.34 -15.73 8.10
C SER A 211 -6.47 -15.57 7.07
N VAL A 212 -7.36 -14.60 7.32
CA VAL A 212 -8.52 -14.31 6.47
C VAL A 212 -8.27 -13.12 5.55
N VAL A 213 -8.66 -13.26 4.29
CA VAL A 213 -8.57 -12.23 3.25
C VAL A 213 -9.93 -12.07 2.58
N PHE A 214 -10.42 -10.82 2.47
CA PHE A 214 -11.46 -10.51 1.48
C PHE A 214 -10.78 -9.83 0.30
N CYS A 215 -10.65 -10.55 -0.81
CA CYS A 215 -10.31 -10.01 -2.13
C CYS A 215 -9.06 -9.10 -2.18
N VAL A 216 -7.86 -9.68 -2.07
CA VAL A 216 -6.61 -9.01 -2.44
C VAL A 216 -5.98 -9.70 -3.65
N ARG A 217 -6.41 -9.27 -4.84
CA ARG A 217 -5.55 -9.20 -6.05
C ARG A 217 -5.63 -7.78 -6.59
N ILE A 218 -4.59 -7.38 -7.33
CA ILE A 218 -4.24 -5.99 -7.71
C ILE A 218 -5.19 -5.42 -8.81
N THR A 219 -6.48 -5.74 -8.75
CA THR A 219 -7.52 -5.21 -9.63
C THR A 219 -8.86 -5.33 -8.90
N PRO A 220 -9.62 -4.23 -8.69
CA PRO A 220 -10.95 -4.29 -8.09
C PRO A 220 -11.85 -5.21 -8.91
N ARG A 221 -12.15 -6.41 -8.38
CA ARG A 221 -12.98 -7.39 -9.09
C ARG A 221 -14.45 -6.99 -8.95
N LYS A 222 -15.08 -6.62 -10.07
CA LYS A 222 -16.54 -6.44 -10.17
C LYS A 222 -17.30 -7.77 -10.26
N VAL A 223 -16.60 -8.89 -10.40
CA VAL A 223 -17.17 -10.25 -10.54
C VAL A 223 -16.37 -11.30 -9.77
N ASP A 224 -17.08 -12.24 -9.16
CA ASP A 224 -16.54 -13.46 -8.55
C ASP A 224 -16.93 -14.69 -9.38
N MET A 225 -16.09 -15.73 -9.30
CA MET A 225 -16.39 -17.05 -9.87
C MET A 225 -16.92 -17.92 -8.73
N VAL A 226 -18.17 -18.37 -8.84
CA VAL A 226 -18.90 -19.10 -7.79
C VAL A 226 -19.53 -20.37 -8.36
N PRO A 227 -19.82 -21.41 -7.56
CA PRO A 227 -20.67 -22.51 -8.00
C PRO A 227 -22.01 -21.97 -8.51
N ALA A 228 -22.51 -22.50 -9.63
CA ALA A 228 -23.86 -22.18 -10.09
C ALA A 228 -24.88 -22.96 -9.23
N GLU A 229 -25.96 -22.29 -8.88
CA GLU A 229 -27.04 -22.85 -8.06
C GLU A 229 -27.56 -24.16 -8.66
N ALA A 230 -27.79 -25.16 -7.80
CA ALA A 230 -28.42 -26.39 -8.21
C ALA A 230 -29.81 -26.10 -8.80
N PRO A 231 -30.25 -26.78 -9.87
CA PRO A 231 -31.60 -26.61 -10.39
C PRO A 231 -32.63 -26.84 -9.29
N ARG A 232 -33.62 -25.95 -9.17
CA ARG A 232 -34.77 -26.16 -8.29
C ARG A 232 -35.40 -27.53 -8.62
N ALA A 233 -35.76 -28.28 -7.57
CA ALA A 233 -36.25 -29.65 -7.71
C ALA A 233 -37.36 -29.78 -8.76
N GLY A 234 -37.13 -30.59 -9.79
CA GLY A 234 -38.10 -30.79 -10.88
C GLY A 234 -37.51 -31.02 -12.29
N ALA A 235 -36.21 -30.74 -12.52
CA ALA A 235 -35.56 -31.04 -13.79
C ALA A 235 -34.76 -32.37 -13.74
N PRO A 236 -34.86 -33.25 -14.75
CA PRO A 236 -34.09 -34.50 -14.78
C PRO A 236 -32.60 -34.21 -15.04
N THR A 237 -31.74 -34.66 -14.13
CA THR A 237 -30.28 -34.61 -14.29
C THR A 237 -29.73 -35.95 -14.76
N GLU A 238 -29.04 -35.96 -15.90
CA GLU A 238 -28.20 -37.10 -16.27
C GLU A 238 -26.97 -37.21 -15.33
N PRO A 239 -26.47 -38.42 -15.06
CA PRO A 239 -25.33 -38.62 -14.16
C PRO A 239 -23.99 -38.35 -14.87
N GLY A 240 -23.30 -37.31 -14.44
CA GLY A 240 -21.93 -36.98 -14.86
C GLY A 240 -21.73 -35.47 -15.14
N ILE A 241 -20.55 -34.95 -14.78
CA ILE A 241 -20.13 -33.54 -14.98
C ILE A 241 -20.80 -32.54 -14.02
N GLN A 242 -20.47 -32.62 -12.73
CA GLN A 242 -20.77 -31.58 -11.73
C GLN A 242 -19.63 -30.54 -11.62
N SER A 243 -19.40 -29.75 -12.68
CA SER A 243 -18.54 -28.56 -12.62
C SER A 243 -19.26 -27.32 -13.17
N ASN A 244 -20.31 -26.94 -12.45
CA ASN A 244 -21.07 -25.72 -12.72
C ASN A 244 -20.44 -24.54 -11.96
N LEU A 245 -19.63 -23.74 -12.66
CA LEU A 245 -19.14 -22.44 -12.16
C LEU A 245 -19.80 -21.31 -12.97
N THR A 246 -20.16 -20.21 -12.31
CA THR A 246 -20.77 -19.02 -12.93
C THR A 246 -20.12 -17.74 -12.44
N LEU A 247 -20.30 -16.64 -13.17
CA LEU A 247 -19.80 -15.32 -12.81
C LEU A 247 -20.89 -14.51 -12.11
N SER A 248 -20.66 -14.12 -10.87
CA SER A 248 -21.57 -13.29 -10.07
C SER A 248 -21.01 -11.87 -9.93
N ARG A 249 -21.80 -10.84 -10.25
CA ARG A 249 -21.40 -9.44 -10.04
C ARG A 249 -21.44 -9.09 -8.54
N ARG A 250 -20.41 -8.42 -8.04
CA ARG A 250 -20.36 -7.95 -6.64
C ARG A 250 -21.26 -6.73 -6.44
N GLY A 251 -22.28 -6.86 -5.59
CA GLY A 251 -23.03 -5.74 -5.01
C GLY A 251 -22.37 -5.19 -3.74
N THR A 252 -23.04 -4.24 -3.08
CA THR A 252 -22.64 -3.72 -1.77
C THR A 252 -22.89 -4.77 -0.69
N ARG A 253 -21.84 -5.17 0.05
CA ARG A 253 -21.92 -6.16 1.12
C ARG A 253 -21.72 -5.49 2.48
N THR A 254 -22.60 -5.76 3.43
CA THR A 254 -22.39 -5.43 4.84
C THR A 254 -22.12 -6.71 5.62
N SER A 255 -21.24 -6.68 6.63
CA SER A 255 -21.06 -7.81 7.53
C SER A 255 -20.92 -7.39 8.97
N PHE A 256 -21.59 -8.13 9.84
CA PHE A 256 -21.62 -7.96 11.28
C PHE A 256 -20.72 -9.04 11.88
N THR A 257 -19.58 -8.63 12.43
CA THR A 257 -18.63 -9.54 13.08
C THR A 257 -18.74 -9.37 14.58
N PHE A 258 -19.30 -10.37 15.24
CA PHE A 258 -19.52 -10.43 16.68
C PHE A 258 -18.39 -11.21 17.36
N ARG A 259 -17.87 -10.68 18.46
CA ARG A 259 -16.78 -11.25 19.25
C ARG A 259 -17.04 -11.06 20.74
N LYS A 260 -16.48 -11.95 21.56
CA LYS A 260 -16.40 -11.78 23.02
C LYS A 260 -15.03 -11.19 23.38
N ILE A 261 -14.99 -10.11 24.14
CA ILE A 261 -13.75 -9.55 24.69
C ILE A 261 -13.13 -10.55 25.67
N ARG A 262 -11.85 -10.85 25.45
CA ARG A 262 -11.05 -11.68 26.34
C ARG A 262 -10.41 -10.80 27.40
N HIS A 263 -10.64 -11.08 28.68
CA HIS A 263 -9.96 -10.37 29.77
C HIS A 263 -8.61 -11.01 30.12
N GLU A 264 -8.55 -12.32 30.27
CA GLU A 264 -7.34 -13.09 30.62
C GLU A 264 -6.36 -13.29 29.44
N PRO A 265 -5.04 -13.42 29.66
CA PRO A 265 -4.08 -13.77 28.61
C PRO A 265 -4.46 -15.05 27.85
N CYS A 266 -4.35 -15.05 26.53
CA CYS A 266 -4.71 -16.21 25.72
C CYS A 266 -3.75 -17.39 25.94
N ARG A 267 -4.30 -18.61 25.95
CA ARG A 267 -3.58 -19.88 26.13
C ARG A 267 -3.98 -20.93 25.09
N CYS A 268 -4.16 -20.51 23.83
CA CYS A 268 -4.54 -21.40 22.74
C CYS A 268 -3.40 -22.36 22.34
N ALA A 269 -3.73 -23.45 21.63
CA ALA A 269 -2.76 -24.46 21.18
C ALA A 269 -1.74 -23.95 20.11
N PHE A 270 -1.78 -22.67 19.75
CA PHE A 270 -1.01 -22.08 18.65
C PHE A 270 -0.07 -20.97 19.15
N PRO A 271 0.93 -21.30 20.01
CA PRO A 271 1.79 -20.29 20.63
C PRO A 271 2.58 -19.47 19.60
N SER A 272 2.95 -20.05 18.45
CA SER A 272 3.67 -19.38 17.36
C SER A 272 2.91 -18.23 16.69
N ALA A 273 1.58 -18.19 16.80
CA ALA A 273 0.72 -17.12 16.29
C ALA A 273 0.07 -16.28 17.42
N CYS A 274 0.25 -16.67 18.68
CA CYS A 274 -0.42 -16.05 19.82
C CYS A 274 0.41 -14.95 20.49
N ASP A 275 -0.08 -13.71 20.40
CA ASP A 275 0.50 -12.52 21.02
C ASP A 275 0.58 -12.58 22.56
N SER A 276 -0.24 -13.42 23.21
CA SER A 276 -0.18 -13.64 24.67
C SER A 276 0.84 -14.68 25.14
N GLN A 277 1.35 -15.54 24.24
CA GLN A 277 2.14 -16.73 24.62
C GLN A 277 3.59 -16.69 24.14
N GLY A 278 4.05 -15.53 23.66
CA GLY A 278 5.39 -15.45 23.08
C GLY A 278 5.50 -16.13 21.72
N ALA A 279 4.45 -16.02 20.88
CA ALA A 279 4.74 -15.79 19.47
C ALA A 279 5.80 -14.68 19.41
N PRO A 280 6.77 -14.71 18.48
CA PRO A 280 7.51 -13.51 18.20
C PRO A 280 6.46 -12.43 17.91
N SER A 281 6.40 -11.41 18.76
CA SER A 281 5.64 -10.19 18.45
C SER A 281 5.97 -9.84 17.01
N PRO A 282 5.01 -9.41 16.15
CA PRO A 282 5.39 -8.82 14.87
C PRO A 282 6.46 -7.77 15.21
N SER A 283 7.71 -8.07 14.85
CA SER A 283 8.91 -7.51 15.50
C SER A 283 8.72 -6.01 15.55
N PRO A 284 8.67 -5.37 16.75
CA PRO A 284 7.99 -4.10 16.97
C PRO A 284 8.30 -3.18 15.79
N GLY A 285 7.29 -3.01 14.94
CA GLY A 285 7.52 -2.74 13.52
C GLY A 285 8.38 -1.49 13.38
N PRO A 286 9.32 -1.52 12.42
CA PRO A 286 10.63 -0.90 12.54
C PRO A 286 10.49 0.50 13.12
N SER A 287 11.10 0.71 14.27
CA SER A 287 10.88 1.93 15.04
C SER A 287 11.67 3.10 14.47
N LEU A 288 11.24 4.31 14.82
CA LEU A 288 12.04 5.51 14.62
C LEU A 288 13.39 5.35 15.34
N PRO A 289 14.50 5.74 14.70
CA PRO A 289 15.83 5.52 15.27
C PRO A 289 16.03 6.39 16.52
N SER A 290 16.38 5.76 17.64
CA SER A 290 16.64 6.46 18.91
C SER A 290 18.08 6.97 19.03
N CYS A 291 19.00 6.39 18.26
CA CYS A 291 20.41 6.77 18.23
C CYS A 291 21.03 6.59 16.81
N PRO A 292 22.25 7.12 16.55
CA PRO A 292 22.92 7.00 15.26
C PRO A 292 23.16 5.55 14.79
N ALA A 293 23.31 4.60 15.73
CA ALA A 293 23.46 3.19 15.41
C ALA A 293 22.14 2.56 14.93
N ASP A 294 20.99 3.02 15.45
CA ASP A 294 19.67 2.56 14.99
C ASP A 294 19.38 3.09 13.59
N ALA A 295 19.70 4.38 13.36
CA ALA A 295 19.59 5.03 12.07
C ALA A 295 20.34 4.26 10.97
N ALA A 296 21.60 3.89 11.24
CA ALA A 296 22.40 3.10 10.32
C ALA A 296 21.83 1.69 10.06
N ARG A 297 21.26 1.01 11.07
CA ARG A 297 20.62 -0.31 10.90
C ARG A 297 19.33 -0.22 10.07
N LEU A 298 18.49 0.77 10.35
CA LEU A 298 17.25 1.01 9.61
C LEU A 298 17.53 1.29 8.12
N GLU A 299 18.54 2.12 7.84
CA GLU A 299 18.98 2.41 6.47
C GLU A 299 19.59 1.18 5.78
N GLU A 300 20.38 0.36 6.49
CA GLU A 300 20.93 -0.87 5.93
C GLU A 300 19.82 -1.87 5.54
N GLU A 301 18.84 -2.08 6.41
CA GLU A 301 17.75 -3.03 6.18
C GLU A 301 16.72 -2.51 5.15
N TYR A 302 16.22 -1.28 5.31
CA TYR A 302 15.11 -0.73 4.54
C TYR A 302 15.55 0.22 3.41
N VAL A 303 16.84 0.42 3.17
CA VAL A 303 17.34 1.17 2.00
C VAL A 303 18.38 0.33 1.25
N HIS A 304 19.54 0.06 1.86
CA HIS A 304 20.71 -0.46 1.15
C HIS A 304 20.49 -1.89 0.64
N ARG A 305 20.03 -2.80 1.50
CA ARG A 305 19.70 -4.18 1.11
C ARG A 305 18.59 -4.21 0.07
N VAL A 306 17.54 -3.40 0.26
CA VAL A 306 16.42 -3.35 -0.69
C VAL A 306 16.86 -2.89 -2.07
N TYR A 307 17.53 -1.74 -2.19
CA TYR A 307 17.99 -1.23 -3.50
C TYR A 307 19.01 -2.13 -4.17
N SER A 308 19.83 -2.85 -3.40
CA SER A 308 20.72 -3.88 -3.93
C SER A 308 19.93 -5.07 -4.50
N THR A 309 18.88 -5.53 -3.81
CA THR A 309 18.01 -6.62 -4.30
C THR A 309 17.14 -6.23 -5.49
N ILE A 310 16.59 -5.01 -5.53
CA ILE A 310 15.66 -4.59 -6.59
C ILE A 310 16.32 -3.88 -7.78
N ALA A 311 17.65 -3.78 -7.82
CA ALA A 311 18.42 -2.93 -8.74
C ALA A 311 18.03 -3.09 -10.24
N SER A 312 17.88 -4.33 -10.71
CA SER A 312 17.48 -4.63 -12.10
C SER A 312 16.07 -4.09 -12.41
N HIS A 313 15.03 -4.53 -11.70
CA HIS A 313 13.66 -4.06 -11.89
C HIS A 313 13.48 -2.55 -11.59
N PHE A 314 14.30 -1.98 -10.70
CA PHE A 314 14.39 -0.53 -10.51
C PHE A 314 14.85 0.16 -11.79
N SER A 315 15.89 -0.38 -12.44
CA SER A 315 16.49 0.21 -13.64
C SER A 315 15.54 0.19 -14.84
N ASP A 316 14.89 -0.95 -15.08
CA ASP A 316 13.96 -1.14 -16.21
C ASP A 316 12.80 -0.14 -16.16
N THR A 317 12.24 0.05 -14.96
CA THR A 317 11.06 0.88 -14.73
C THR A 317 11.36 2.39 -14.66
N ARG A 318 12.63 2.81 -14.64
CA ARG A 318 13.05 4.20 -14.37
C ARG A 318 14.17 4.70 -15.30
N HIS A 319 13.95 4.62 -16.60
CA HIS A 319 14.90 5.11 -17.61
C HIS A 319 14.70 6.59 -18.01
N THR A 320 13.50 7.18 -17.88
CA THR A 320 13.24 8.55 -18.39
C THR A 320 13.80 9.66 -17.46
N PRO A 321 14.68 10.55 -17.96
CA PRO A 321 15.14 11.74 -17.22
C PRO A 321 13.99 12.71 -16.90
N TRP A 322 14.18 13.56 -15.89
CA TRP A 322 13.19 14.58 -15.51
C TRP A 322 13.51 15.93 -16.16
N PRO A 323 12.57 16.58 -16.89
CA PRO A 323 12.90 17.74 -17.74
C PRO A 323 13.60 18.90 -17.04
N ARG A 324 13.23 19.22 -15.79
CA ARG A 324 13.87 20.30 -15.02
C ARG A 324 15.30 19.95 -14.58
N VAL A 325 15.56 18.68 -14.25
CA VAL A 325 16.93 18.20 -13.97
C VAL A 325 17.76 18.26 -15.25
N CYS A 326 17.21 17.85 -16.40
CA CYS A 326 17.91 17.98 -17.69
C CYS A 326 18.22 19.44 -18.01
N HIS A 327 17.28 20.36 -17.80
CA HIS A 327 17.50 21.79 -18.03
C HIS A 327 18.63 22.35 -17.16
N PHE A 328 18.70 21.97 -15.87
CA PHE A 328 19.83 22.32 -15.01
C PHE A 328 21.16 21.80 -15.57
N LEU A 329 21.22 20.51 -15.96
CA LEU A 329 22.43 19.89 -16.51
C LEU A 329 22.86 20.49 -17.87
N SER A 330 21.91 20.88 -18.71
CA SER A 330 22.16 21.57 -19.98
C SER A 330 22.51 23.05 -19.81
N SER A 331 22.26 23.65 -18.63
CA SER A 331 22.65 25.03 -18.33
C SER A 331 24.05 25.18 -17.74
N LEU A 332 24.73 24.07 -17.42
CA LEU A 332 26.11 24.06 -16.95
C LEU A 332 27.08 24.34 -18.11
N PRO A 333 28.17 25.12 -17.89
CA PRO A 333 29.19 25.34 -18.91
C PRO A 333 29.86 24.04 -19.40
N SER A 334 30.22 23.99 -20.69
CA SER A 334 31.04 22.91 -21.25
C SER A 334 32.35 22.73 -20.47
N GLY A 335 32.75 21.49 -20.22
CA GLY A 335 33.90 21.12 -19.41
C GLY A 335 33.66 21.11 -17.90
N SER A 336 32.47 21.49 -17.41
CA SER A 336 32.16 21.48 -15.97
C SER A 336 32.19 20.06 -15.38
N VAL A 337 32.73 19.94 -14.17
CA VAL A 337 32.78 18.68 -13.41
C VAL A 337 31.50 18.51 -12.60
N LEU A 338 30.76 17.43 -12.89
CA LEU A 338 29.50 17.07 -12.24
C LEU A 338 29.66 15.81 -11.37
N ALA A 339 29.23 15.89 -10.11
CA ALA A 339 29.02 14.70 -9.26
C ALA A 339 27.52 14.37 -9.11
N ASP A 340 27.10 13.15 -9.45
CA ASP A 340 25.76 12.62 -9.20
C ASP A 340 25.81 11.72 -7.95
N VAL A 341 25.34 12.23 -6.81
CA VAL A 341 25.47 11.60 -5.50
C VAL A 341 24.18 10.88 -5.14
N GLY A 342 24.24 9.55 -5.22
CA GLY A 342 23.10 8.62 -5.29
C GLY A 342 22.61 8.47 -6.73
N CYS A 343 23.53 8.21 -7.68
CA CYS A 343 23.25 8.22 -9.12
C CYS A 343 22.31 7.10 -9.60
N GLY A 344 21.98 6.12 -8.76
CA GLY A 344 21.16 4.97 -9.12
C GLY A 344 21.70 4.26 -10.35
N ASN A 345 20.87 4.10 -11.38
CA ASN A 345 21.23 3.47 -12.65
C ASN A 345 21.90 4.42 -13.67
N GLY A 346 22.42 5.57 -13.23
CA GLY A 346 23.20 6.51 -14.05
C GLY A 346 22.36 7.36 -15.01
N LYS A 347 21.04 7.45 -14.76
CA LYS A 347 20.05 8.10 -15.63
C LYS A 347 20.38 9.54 -16.05
N TYR A 348 21.16 10.25 -15.24
CA TYR A 348 21.53 11.66 -15.47
C TYR A 348 22.96 11.83 -16.00
N LEU A 349 23.83 10.83 -15.89
CA LEU A 349 25.26 10.91 -16.22
C LEU A 349 25.54 11.14 -17.71
N GLY A 350 24.61 10.71 -18.59
CA GLY A 350 24.70 10.89 -20.04
C GLY A 350 23.77 11.97 -20.63
N VAL A 351 23.18 12.85 -19.80
CA VAL A 351 22.21 13.86 -20.29
C VAL A 351 22.86 15.02 -21.03
N ASN A 352 24.09 15.39 -20.66
CA ASN A 352 24.87 16.42 -21.33
C ASN A 352 26.29 15.87 -21.57
N ALA A 353 26.64 15.65 -22.83
CA ALA A 353 27.91 15.08 -23.25
C ALA A 353 29.10 16.04 -23.09
N ASP A 354 28.84 17.34 -22.91
CA ASP A 354 29.88 18.36 -22.70
C ASP A 354 30.37 18.43 -21.24
N LEU A 355 29.85 17.59 -20.33
CA LEU A 355 30.21 17.57 -18.91
C LEU A 355 31.16 16.42 -18.58
N VAL A 356 32.09 16.67 -17.65
CA VAL A 356 32.87 15.61 -17.02
C VAL A 356 32.07 15.05 -15.85
N THR A 357 31.33 13.96 -16.09
CA THR A 357 30.40 13.39 -15.10
C THR A 357 31.02 12.23 -14.32
N VAL A 358 30.73 12.17 -13.01
CA VAL A 358 31.03 11.03 -12.15
C VAL A 358 29.85 10.74 -11.23
N GLY A 359 29.40 9.49 -11.19
CA GLY A 359 28.35 9.03 -10.28
C GLY A 359 28.92 8.33 -9.05
N CYS A 360 28.17 8.36 -7.95
CA CYS A 360 28.36 7.38 -6.89
C CYS A 360 27.03 6.92 -6.32
N ASP A 361 26.94 5.66 -5.93
CA ASP A 361 25.77 5.08 -5.27
C ASP A 361 26.24 4.04 -4.24
N ARG A 362 25.44 3.78 -3.20
CA ARG A 362 25.79 2.78 -2.18
C ARG A 362 25.50 1.35 -2.63
N SER A 363 24.60 1.18 -3.61
CA SER A 363 24.27 -0.13 -4.19
C SER A 363 25.28 -0.53 -5.26
N THR A 364 26.12 -1.53 -4.95
CA THR A 364 27.05 -2.15 -5.92
C THR A 364 26.33 -2.61 -7.20
N ALA A 365 25.11 -3.13 -7.09
CA ALA A 365 24.33 -3.58 -8.24
C ALA A 365 23.87 -2.42 -9.15
N LEU A 366 23.58 -1.24 -8.59
CA LEU A 366 23.26 -0.05 -9.38
C LEU A 366 24.51 0.55 -10.03
N VAL A 367 25.65 0.58 -9.33
CA VAL A 367 26.94 1.01 -9.89
C VAL A 367 27.40 0.08 -11.03
N GLN A 368 27.19 -1.23 -10.93
CA GLN A 368 27.44 -2.18 -12.02
C GLN A 368 26.57 -1.89 -13.26
N ILE A 369 25.31 -1.47 -13.08
CA ILE A 369 24.43 -1.05 -14.18
C ILE A 369 24.94 0.26 -14.82
N CYS A 370 25.48 1.21 -14.04
CA CYS A 370 26.14 2.40 -14.59
C CYS A 370 27.36 2.03 -15.45
N ALA A 371 28.22 1.15 -14.94
CA ALA A 371 29.41 0.70 -15.65
C ALA A 371 29.06 -0.05 -16.96
N ALA A 372 28.05 -0.92 -16.93
CA ALA A 372 27.53 -1.60 -18.12
C ALA A 372 26.91 -0.65 -19.17
N ARG A 373 26.51 0.55 -18.76
CA ARG A 373 26.04 1.64 -19.65
C ARG A 373 27.17 2.56 -20.13
N GLY A 374 28.42 2.28 -19.76
CA GLY A 374 29.59 3.08 -20.13
C GLY A 374 29.78 4.35 -19.28
N TYR A 375 29.08 4.48 -18.15
CA TYR A 375 29.22 5.65 -17.26
C TYR A 375 30.24 5.42 -16.15
N HIS A 376 30.99 6.47 -15.81
CA HIS A 376 31.90 6.46 -14.68
C HIS A 376 31.12 6.57 -13.36
N ALA A 377 31.02 5.46 -12.62
CA ALA A 377 30.45 5.43 -11.28
C ALA A 377 31.23 4.51 -10.34
N PHE A 378 31.18 4.79 -9.04
CA PHE A 378 31.83 3.98 -8.00
C PHE A 378 30.94 3.81 -6.76
N VAL A 379 31.22 2.79 -5.95
CA VAL A 379 30.45 2.51 -4.73
C VAL A 379 30.86 3.47 -3.61
N SER A 380 29.89 4.18 -3.02
CA SER A 380 30.15 5.15 -1.96
C SER A 380 28.98 5.33 -1.01
N ASP A 381 29.28 5.73 0.22
CA ASP A 381 28.31 6.41 1.07
C ASP A 381 28.16 7.87 0.61
N ALA A 382 26.94 8.39 0.57
CA ALA A 382 26.65 9.78 0.22
C ALA A 382 26.89 10.76 1.40
N LEU A 383 27.17 10.25 2.60
CA LEU A 383 27.64 11.03 3.76
C LEU A 383 29.16 11.24 3.77
N SER A 384 29.92 10.52 2.93
CA SER A 384 31.38 10.59 2.87
C SER A 384 31.87 10.11 1.50
N VAL A 385 31.84 10.99 0.51
CA VAL A 385 32.22 10.74 -0.87
C VAL A 385 33.75 10.91 -1.03
N PRO A 386 34.49 9.90 -1.54
CA PRO A 386 35.95 9.93 -1.74
C PRO A 386 36.42 10.84 -2.90
N LEU A 387 35.74 11.96 -3.12
CA LEU A 387 36.15 13.05 -4.01
C LEU A 387 36.73 14.21 -3.18
N ARG A 388 37.65 14.96 -3.78
CA ARG A 388 38.35 16.05 -3.09
C ARG A 388 37.38 17.19 -2.76
N THR A 389 37.65 17.90 -1.67
CA THR A 389 36.92 19.13 -1.35
C THR A 389 37.12 20.15 -2.47
N ALA A 390 36.06 20.85 -2.86
CA ALA A 390 36.08 21.85 -3.93
C ALA A 390 36.60 21.33 -5.29
N SER A 391 36.23 20.10 -5.69
CA SER A 391 36.57 19.57 -7.02
C SER A 391 35.48 19.72 -8.07
N CYS A 392 34.22 19.90 -7.67
CA CYS A 392 33.07 19.86 -8.58
C CYS A 392 32.49 21.27 -8.84
N ASP A 393 32.13 21.53 -10.09
CA ASP A 393 31.41 22.76 -10.49
C ASP A 393 29.91 22.64 -10.19
N ALA A 394 29.39 21.41 -10.30
CA ALA A 394 28.03 21.08 -9.91
C ALA A 394 27.92 19.74 -9.19
N CYS A 395 26.88 19.61 -8.37
CA CYS A 395 26.45 18.35 -7.80
C CYS A 395 24.94 18.17 -8.02
N ILE A 396 24.48 16.93 -8.19
CA ILE A 396 23.05 16.60 -8.10
C ILE A 396 22.85 15.50 -7.07
N SER A 397 21.69 15.53 -6.39
CA SER A 397 21.23 14.45 -5.52
C SER A 397 19.73 14.31 -5.67
N ILE A 398 19.32 13.35 -6.51
CA ILE A 398 17.95 13.25 -7.03
C ILE A 398 17.24 12.05 -6.44
N ALA A 399 16.30 12.29 -5.52
CA ALA A 399 15.56 11.27 -4.79
C ALA A 399 16.45 10.37 -3.91
N VAL A 400 17.35 11.00 -3.14
CA VAL A 400 18.36 10.31 -2.31
C VAL A 400 18.25 10.72 -0.83
N ILE A 401 18.30 12.02 -0.51
CA ILE A 401 18.41 12.51 0.88
C ILE A 401 17.23 12.08 1.77
N HIS A 402 16.05 11.83 1.19
CA HIS A 402 14.90 11.26 1.91
C HIS A 402 15.09 9.82 2.40
N HIS A 403 16.19 9.15 2.04
CA HIS A 403 16.51 7.84 2.58
C HIS A 403 17.29 7.90 3.90
N PHE A 404 17.78 9.07 4.33
CA PHE A 404 18.44 9.21 5.63
C PHE A 404 17.44 9.40 6.76
N SER A 405 17.58 8.56 7.78
CA SER A 405 16.57 8.31 8.81
C SER A 405 16.52 9.33 9.95
N THR A 406 17.50 10.23 10.01
CA THR A 406 17.63 11.26 11.04
C THR A 406 17.97 12.60 10.42
N ALA A 407 17.55 13.70 11.05
CA ALA A 407 17.79 15.06 10.55
C ALA A 407 19.30 15.37 10.44
N GLU A 408 20.09 14.83 11.36
CA GLU A 408 21.54 14.98 11.42
C GLU A 408 22.21 14.30 10.22
N ARG A 409 21.74 13.12 9.81
CA ARG A 409 22.24 12.41 8.61
C ARG A 409 21.78 13.12 7.33
N ARG A 410 20.54 13.64 7.28
CA ARG A 410 20.07 14.49 6.18
C ARG A 410 20.92 15.76 6.03
N LEU A 411 21.26 16.42 7.14
CA LEU A 411 22.14 17.60 7.16
C LEU A 411 23.59 17.25 6.76
N ALA A 412 24.11 16.11 7.21
CA ALA A 412 25.44 15.63 6.82
C ALA A 412 25.54 15.38 5.31
N ALA A 413 24.50 14.81 4.68
CA ALA A 413 24.44 14.65 3.23
C ALA A 413 24.50 16.00 2.49
N VAL A 414 23.76 17.02 2.94
CA VAL A 414 23.80 18.37 2.35
C VAL A 414 25.19 19.00 2.54
N LYS A 415 25.77 18.89 3.74
CA LYS A 415 27.15 19.36 4.02
C LYS A 415 28.18 18.69 3.11
N GLU A 416 28.00 17.41 2.80
CA GLU A 416 28.90 16.66 1.93
C GLU A 416 28.82 17.12 0.47
N LEU A 417 27.61 17.35 -0.07
CA LEU A 417 27.43 17.99 -1.38
C LEU A 417 28.14 19.34 -1.44
N VAL A 418 28.00 20.16 -0.40
CA VAL A 418 28.63 21.49 -0.29
C VAL A 418 30.15 21.39 -0.14
N ARG A 419 30.69 20.33 0.48
CA ARG A 419 32.12 20.07 0.54
C ARG A 419 32.70 19.84 -0.86
N LEU A 420 32.02 19.07 -1.70
CA LEU A 420 32.45 18.74 -3.07
C LEU A 420 32.48 19.96 -4.00
N LEU A 421 31.55 20.90 -3.83
CA LEU A 421 31.45 22.10 -4.65
C LEU A 421 32.64 23.06 -4.49
N LYS A 422 33.10 23.60 -5.62
CA LYS A 422 33.93 24.82 -5.68
C LYS A 422 33.13 26.05 -5.21
N PRO A 423 33.77 27.13 -4.73
CA PRO A 423 33.11 28.43 -4.58
C PRO A 423 32.40 28.84 -5.88
N GLY A 424 31.17 29.36 -5.78
CA GLY A 424 30.30 29.62 -6.93
C GLY A 424 29.60 28.39 -7.54
N GLY A 425 30.04 27.17 -7.23
CA GLY A 425 29.46 25.92 -7.72
C GLY A 425 28.04 25.67 -7.18
N GLN A 426 27.27 24.83 -7.88
CA GLN A 426 25.83 24.66 -7.62
C GLN A 426 25.41 23.21 -7.32
N ALA A 427 24.58 23.02 -6.29
CA ALA A 427 23.95 21.72 -6.01
C ALA A 427 22.45 21.75 -6.31
N LEU A 428 21.93 20.74 -7.01
CA LEU A 428 20.50 20.53 -7.21
C LEU A 428 20.03 19.32 -6.38
N ILE A 429 19.11 19.57 -5.44
CA ILE A 429 18.55 18.55 -4.55
C ILE A 429 17.07 18.35 -4.88
N TYR A 430 16.64 17.09 -4.99
CA TYR A 430 15.24 16.68 -5.13
C TYR A 430 14.87 15.66 -4.05
N VAL A 431 13.84 15.96 -3.25
CA VAL A 431 13.30 15.07 -2.20
C VAL A 431 11.79 14.90 -2.36
N TRP A 432 11.22 13.80 -1.86
CA TRP A 432 9.76 13.58 -1.96
C TRP A 432 9.02 14.55 -1.03
N ALA A 433 7.95 15.17 -1.53
CA ALA A 433 7.11 16.06 -0.74
C ALA A 433 6.07 15.26 0.07
N PHE A 434 5.79 15.68 1.30
CA PHE A 434 4.64 15.23 2.07
C PHE A 434 3.33 15.67 1.38
N GLU A 435 3.31 16.90 0.85
CA GLU A 435 2.21 17.53 0.13
C GLU A 435 2.12 17.01 -1.32
N GLN A 436 1.48 15.85 -1.50
CA GLN A 436 1.25 15.27 -2.84
C GLN A 436 0.16 15.99 -3.67
N GLU A 437 -0.46 17.03 -3.11
CA GLU A 437 -1.31 17.99 -3.82
C GLU A 437 -0.85 19.41 -3.47
N TYR A 438 -0.49 20.21 -4.48
CA TYR A 438 0.07 21.54 -4.31
C TYR A 438 -0.58 22.53 -5.29
N ASN A 439 -0.95 23.73 -4.82
CA ASN A 439 -1.68 24.74 -5.62
C ASN A 439 -2.91 24.17 -6.37
N LYS A 440 -3.72 23.33 -5.70
CA LYS A 440 -4.88 22.60 -6.26
C LYS A 440 -4.54 21.67 -7.43
N GLN A 441 -3.25 21.31 -7.59
CA GLN A 441 -2.80 20.34 -8.58
C GLN A 441 -2.19 19.11 -7.89
N LYS A 442 -2.83 17.96 -8.10
CA LYS A 442 -2.30 16.65 -7.69
C LYS A 442 -0.98 16.33 -8.41
N SER A 443 -0.04 15.70 -7.72
CA SER A 443 1.22 15.23 -8.30
C SER A 443 1.02 14.15 -9.37
N LYS A 444 2.05 13.87 -10.19
CA LYS A 444 2.05 12.69 -11.09
C LYS A 444 1.83 11.37 -10.34
N TYR A 445 2.31 11.29 -9.10
CA TYR A 445 2.15 10.13 -8.21
C TYR A 445 0.68 9.85 -7.89
N LEU A 446 -0.14 10.88 -7.63
CA LEU A 446 -1.59 10.73 -7.44
C LEU A 446 -2.39 10.69 -8.76
N LYS A 447 -1.94 11.40 -9.81
CA LYS A 447 -2.67 11.52 -11.09
C LYS A 447 -2.78 10.21 -11.89
N GLN A 448 -1.98 9.18 -11.59
CA GLN A 448 -2.08 7.86 -12.23
C GLN A 448 -3.36 7.07 -11.90
N ILE A 449 -4.28 7.65 -11.11
CA ILE A 449 -5.63 7.12 -10.84
C ILE A 449 -6.61 7.41 -11.99
N PHE A 450 -6.39 8.45 -12.81
CA PHE A 450 -7.37 8.99 -13.78
C PHE A 450 -6.91 8.89 -15.25
N LYS A 451 -6.33 7.76 -15.67
CA LYS A 451 -5.94 7.54 -17.07
C LYS A 451 -6.58 6.34 -17.77
N GLU A 452 -7.58 5.75 -17.14
CA GLU A 452 -8.56 4.89 -17.79
C GLU A 452 -9.94 5.54 -17.58
N ASP A 453 -10.74 5.54 -18.65
CA ASP A 453 -12.12 6.05 -18.73
C ASP A 453 -12.33 7.59 -18.78
N HIS A 454 -11.95 8.19 -19.90
CA HIS A 454 -12.75 9.25 -20.54
C HIS A 454 -12.86 8.97 -22.04
N GLY A 455 -13.89 8.23 -22.42
CA GLY A 455 -14.42 8.28 -23.78
C GLY A 455 -14.97 9.67 -24.10
N GLU A 456 -14.99 10.02 -25.38
CA GLU A 456 -15.42 11.34 -25.85
C GLU A 456 -16.87 11.63 -25.45
N PHE A 457 -17.11 12.82 -24.90
CA PHE A 457 -18.38 13.49 -25.13
C PHE A 457 -18.14 14.96 -25.44
N SER A 458 -18.35 15.31 -26.71
CA SER A 458 -18.35 16.69 -27.19
C SER A 458 -19.59 17.41 -26.69
N SER A 459 -19.45 18.67 -26.27
CA SER A 459 -20.55 19.61 -26.10
C SER A 459 -20.05 21.03 -26.26
N THR A 460 -20.01 21.49 -27.51
CA THR A 460 -19.78 22.89 -27.90
C THR A 460 -21.04 23.73 -27.70
N ASN A 461 -20.92 24.87 -27.01
CA ASN A 461 -21.55 26.21 -27.28
C ASN A 461 -21.29 27.10 -26.03
N LEU A 462 -20.72 28.32 -26.10
CA LEU A 462 -21.26 29.58 -26.68
C LEU A 462 -22.60 29.95 -25.98
N LEU A 463 -22.87 31.08 -25.32
CA LEU A 463 -22.32 32.45 -25.15
C LEU A 463 -22.89 33.04 -23.82
N SER A 464 -22.49 34.17 -23.19
CA SER A 464 -21.43 35.20 -23.36
C SER A 464 -21.29 36.08 -22.07
N GLU A 465 -20.31 37.00 -22.07
CA GLU A 465 -20.27 38.33 -21.38
C GLU A 465 -20.98 38.60 -20.03
N LYS A 466 -20.20 39.06 -19.04
CA LYS A 466 -20.04 40.52 -18.78
C LYS A 466 -18.90 40.84 -17.81
N SER A 467 -17.98 41.69 -18.26
CA SER A 467 -17.02 42.41 -17.41
C SER A 467 -17.59 43.78 -17.05
N GLN A 468 -17.48 44.20 -15.79
CA GLN A 468 -17.50 45.61 -15.43
C GLN A 468 -16.34 45.93 -14.48
N LYS A 469 -15.64 47.02 -14.79
CA LYS A 469 -14.61 47.66 -13.95
C LYS A 469 -15.17 48.96 -13.38
N SER A 470 -14.87 49.22 -12.12
CA SER A 470 -14.57 50.55 -11.56
C SER A 470 -13.70 50.31 -10.32
N SER A 471 -12.44 50.75 -10.25
CA SER A 471 -12.02 52.12 -9.86
C SER A 471 -12.85 52.65 -8.68
N GLY A 472 -12.34 52.87 -7.46
CA GLY A 472 -11.00 52.68 -6.92
C GLY A 472 -10.53 53.94 -6.20
N GLU A 473 -10.19 53.85 -4.92
CA GLU A 473 -9.61 54.95 -4.13
C GLU A 473 -8.85 54.41 -2.91
N GLN A 474 -7.75 55.08 -2.55
CA GLN A 474 -7.00 54.86 -1.30
C GLN A 474 -7.56 55.81 -0.23
N ILE A 475 -7.45 55.45 1.06
CA ILE A 475 -7.17 56.41 2.15
C ILE A 475 -6.76 55.66 3.45
N SER A 476 -5.82 56.28 4.15
CA SER A 476 -5.15 56.05 5.45
C SER A 476 -5.56 54.95 6.45
N ASP A 477 -4.49 54.40 7.05
CA ASP A 477 -4.31 53.84 8.41
C ASP A 477 -5.06 54.59 9.55
N PRO A 478 -5.33 53.95 10.70
CA PRO A 478 -4.61 54.40 11.89
C PRO A 478 -4.14 53.31 12.89
N SER A 479 -3.01 53.63 13.53
CA SER A 479 -2.33 52.89 14.61
C SER A 479 -2.93 53.05 16.02
N CYS A 480 -2.81 52.00 16.85
CA CYS A 480 -2.53 52.07 18.31
C CYS A 480 -2.11 50.67 18.83
N HIS A 481 -0.96 50.48 19.49
CA HIS A 481 -0.72 50.53 20.96
C HIS A 481 -1.65 49.59 21.77
N LEU A 482 -1.22 48.83 22.80
CA LEU A 482 -0.07 48.97 23.71
C LEU A 482 0.42 47.62 24.30
N GLU A 483 1.48 47.70 25.09
CA GLU A 483 2.46 46.75 25.64
C GLU A 483 2.03 45.63 26.64
N ASN A 484 2.99 44.73 26.86
CA ASN A 484 3.22 43.84 28.02
C ASN A 484 2.64 44.27 29.39
N SER A 485 2.22 43.30 30.22
CA SER A 485 3.01 42.89 31.41
C SER A 485 2.46 41.73 32.27
N HIS A 486 3.41 40.99 32.86
CA HIS A 486 3.38 40.17 34.08
C HIS A 486 3.02 38.66 34.06
N LYS A 487 3.86 37.94 34.83
CA LYS A 487 3.92 36.49 35.15
C LYS A 487 3.41 36.28 36.61
N PRO A 488 3.68 35.14 37.27
CA PRO A 488 3.25 33.75 37.02
C PRO A 488 2.51 33.14 38.23
N SER A 489 1.97 31.92 38.10
CA SER A 489 1.77 31.04 39.28
C SER A 489 1.78 29.57 38.88
N ASP A 490 2.65 28.78 39.52
CA ASP A 490 2.68 27.32 39.41
C ASP A 490 1.41 26.67 39.96
N ASN A 491 0.91 25.60 39.33
CA ASN A 491 1.06 24.28 39.96
C ASN A 491 0.80 23.06 39.04
N MET A 492 1.62 22.04 39.28
CA MET A 492 1.42 20.60 39.06
C MET A 492 1.22 19.95 37.67
N GLN A 493 2.24 19.15 37.37
CA GLN A 493 2.17 17.73 36.94
C GLN A 493 1.92 17.44 35.46
N GLY A 494 3.05 17.27 34.77
CA GLY A 494 3.14 16.88 33.38
C GLY A 494 2.58 15.49 33.08
N VAL A 495 2.05 15.40 31.87
CA VAL A 495 1.86 14.16 31.14
C VAL A 495 2.94 14.11 30.06
N SER A 496 3.98 13.31 30.29
CA SER A 496 4.99 13.04 29.26
C SER A 496 4.34 12.36 28.06
N ARG A 497 4.14 13.10 26.98
CA ARG A 497 3.79 12.52 25.68
C ARG A 497 4.99 11.76 25.14
N VAL A 498 5.00 10.46 25.35
CA VAL A 498 5.87 9.55 24.59
C VAL A 498 5.34 9.53 23.15
N PRO A 499 6.12 9.92 22.14
CA PRO A 499 5.70 9.78 20.75
C PRO A 499 5.59 8.30 20.38
N ASP A 500 4.54 7.94 19.65
CA ASP A 500 4.37 6.58 19.15
C ASP A 500 5.52 6.22 18.19
N ALA A 501 6.33 5.24 18.57
CA ALA A 501 7.71 5.11 18.08
C ALA A 501 7.86 4.27 16.81
N HIS A 502 6.76 3.95 16.11
CA HIS A 502 6.69 2.91 15.07
C HIS A 502 6.54 3.49 13.66
N LEU A 503 7.27 2.97 12.66
CA LEU A 503 7.14 3.41 11.26
C LEU A 503 5.87 2.85 10.60
N SER A 504 5.03 3.73 10.07
CA SER A 504 3.84 3.33 9.31
C SER A 504 4.21 2.74 7.94
N VAL A 505 3.42 1.81 7.40
CA VAL A 505 3.56 1.32 6.02
C VAL A 505 2.64 2.12 5.09
N HIS A 506 3.22 2.79 4.10
CA HIS A 506 2.49 3.57 3.12
C HIS A 506 1.64 2.69 2.19
N THR A 507 0.44 3.17 1.86
CA THR A 507 -0.32 2.61 0.73
C THR A 507 0.01 3.39 -0.53
N ASN A 508 0.67 2.75 -1.50
CA ASN A 508 1.06 3.36 -2.76
C ASN A 508 -0.10 4.16 -3.42
N ARG A 509 0.21 5.35 -3.94
CA ARG A 509 -0.73 6.30 -4.58
C ARG A 509 -1.80 6.89 -3.65
N THR A 510 -1.56 6.92 -2.35
CA THR A 510 -2.37 7.70 -1.39
C THR A 510 -1.57 8.87 -0.83
N ALA A 511 -2.23 9.82 -0.15
CA ALA A 511 -1.53 10.87 0.59
C ALA A 511 -0.67 10.27 1.71
N PHE A 512 0.41 10.96 2.06
CA PHE A 512 1.26 10.58 3.20
C PHE A 512 0.56 10.93 4.52
N ILE A 513 0.77 10.08 5.54
CA ILE A 513 0.13 10.20 6.87
C ILE A 513 1.15 10.48 7.99
N SER A 514 2.42 10.16 7.76
CA SER A 514 3.59 10.50 8.57
C SER A 514 4.72 10.93 7.64
N GLN A 515 5.67 11.71 8.13
CA GLN A 515 6.88 12.06 7.37
C GLN A 515 7.79 10.84 7.21
N ASP A 516 7.99 10.11 8.29
CA ASP A 516 8.78 8.88 8.33
C ASP A 516 7.87 7.67 8.11
N LEU A 517 8.16 6.88 7.06
CA LEU A 517 7.33 5.74 6.68
C LEU A 517 8.04 4.74 5.76
N LEU A 518 7.46 3.54 5.65
CA LEU A 518 7.88 2.48 4.74
C LEU A 518 7.05 2.46 3.45
N VAL A 519 7.67 2.63 2.29
CA VAL A 519 7.02 2.62 0.97
C VAL A 519 7.21 1.26 0.28
N PRO A 520 6.12 0.47 0.07
CA PRO A 520 6.22 -0.86 -0.53
C PRO A 520 6.56 -0.83 -2.02
N TRP A 521 7.38 -1.79 -2.45
CA TRP A 521 7.83 -2.02 -3.81
C TRP A 521 7.52 -3.46 -4.23
N HIS A 522 6.73 -3.62 -5.29
CA HIS A 522 6.30 -4.91 -5.81
C HIS A 522 7.12 -5.26 -7.06
N LEU A 523 7.80 -6.40 -7.07
CA LEU A 523 8.48 -6.91 -8.26
C LEU A 523 7.47 -7.52 -9.23
N LYS A 524 7.16 -6.88 -10.35
CA LYS A 524 6.35 -7.54 -11.38
C LYS A 524 7.16 -8.70 -11.96
N GLY A 525 6.56 -9.89 -12.03
CA GLY A 525 7.18 -11.04 -12.68
C GLY A 525 7.52 -10.70 -14.14
N GLY A 526 8.81 -10.55 -14.42
CA GLY A 526 9.30 -10.22 -15.75
C GLY A 526 9.17 -11.41 -16.69
N LYS A 527 8.77 -11.15 -17.94
CA LYS A 527 9.08 -12.07 -19.03
C LYS A 527 10.58 -12.00 -19.25
N SER A 528 11.32 -13.01 -18.80
CA SER A 528 12.73 -13.17 -19.17
C SER A 528 12.82 -13.43 -20.67
N GLN A 529 13.29 -12.45 -21.44
CA GLN A 529 13.84 -12.71 -22.76
C GLN A 529 15.15 -13.46 -22.56
N GLN A 530 15.10 -14.80 -22.64
CA GLN A 530 16.28 -15.58 -22.96
C GLN A 530 16.46 -15.51 -24.47
N GLU A 531 17.37 -14.65 -24.92
CA GLU A 531 18.05 -14.87 -26.19
C GLU A 531 19.15 -15.91 -25.91
N GLU A 532 18.94 -17.13 -26.39
CA GLU A 532 19.96 -18.17 -26.36
C GLU A 532 21.04 -17.84 -27.40
N ASN A 533 22.25 -17.54 -26.95
CA ASN A 533 23.45 -17.61 -27.77
C ASN A 533 24.27 -18.83 -27.31
N PRO A 534 24.39 -19.88 -28.14
CA PRO A 534 25.14 -21.08 -27.78
C PRO A 534 26.62 -20.93 -28.19
N ASP A 535 27.46 -20.37 -27.31
CA ASP A 535 28.85 -20.82 -27.16
C ASP A 535 29.60 -20.10 -26.02
N LEU A 536 30.06 -20.90 -25.04
CA LEU A 536 31.43 -20.92 -24.49
C LEU A 536 31.46 -21.58 -23.10
N SER A 537 32.54 -22.32 -22.84
CA SER A 537 32.64 -23.27 -21.73
C SER A 537 33.26 -22.70 -20.45
N SER A 538 32.81 -23.27 -19.32
CA SER A 538 33.54 -23.42 -18.05
C SER A 538 34.13 -22.18 -17.36
N SER A 539 33.54 -21.80 -16.22
CA SER A 539 34.24 -21.83 -14.93
C SER A 539 33.24 -21.77 -13.76
N GLN A 540 33.58 -22.39 -12.63
CA GLN A 540 32.69 -22.57 -11.48
C GLN A 540 32.78 -21.40 -10.50
N ALA A 541 31.62 -20.87 -10.07
CA ALA A 541 31.48 -20.13 -8.83
C ALA A 541 30.11 -20.43 -8.22
N SER A 542 30.08 -21.00 -7.02
CA SER A 542 28.87 -21.47 -6.34
C SER A 542 28.13 -20.33 -5.64
N ALA A 543 26.98 -19.93 -6.20
CA ALA A 543 25.98 -19.13 -5.49
C ALA A 543 24.77 -20.01 -5.16
N SER A 544 24.51 -20.23 -3.87
CA SER A 544 23.39 -21.03 -3.38
C SER A 544 22.05 -20.32 -3.60
N ALA A 545 21.43 -20.55 -4.75
CA ALA A 545 20.10 -20.05 -5.05
C ALA A 545 19.04 -20.76 -4.19
N LEU A 546 18.49 -20.05 -3.20
CA LEU A 546 17.28 -20.47 -2.51
C LEU A 546 16.10 -20.47 -3.50
N LYS A 547 15.69 -21.65 -3.95
CA LYS A 547 14.43 -21.83 -4.68
C LYS A 547 13.27 -21.50 -3.74
N LEU A 548 12.64 -20.35 -3.94
CA LEU A 548 11.38 -20.01 -3.27
C LEU A 548 10.22 -20.55 -4.10
N GLU A 549 9.78 -21.78 -3.81
CA GLU A 549 8.58 -22.36 -4.40
C GLU A 549 7.31 -21.80 -3.70
N SER A 550 6.90 -20.59 -4.09
CA SER A 550 5.51 -20.16 -3.97
C SER A 550 5.20 -19.04 -4.97
N GLY A 551 4.00 -19.03 -5.54
CA GLY A 551 3.56 -18.05 -6.55
C GLY A 551 3.31 -16.63 -6.02
N THR A 552 3.93 -16.24 -4.91
CA THR A 552 3.79 -14.90 -4.32
C THR A 552 4.94 -14.00 -4.76
N VAL A 553 4.59 -12.89 -5.43
CA VAL A 553 5.54 -11.81 -5.74
C VAL A 553 6.07 -11.22 -4.43
N PRO A 554 7.40 -11.17 -4.21
CA PRO A 554 7.96 -10.53 -3.02
C PRO A 554 7.71 -9.02 -3.04
N VAL A 555 7.39 -8.48 -1.87
CA VAL A 555 7.17 -7.05 -1.63
C VAL A 555 8.24 -6.54 -0.69
N PHE A 556 8.99 -5.52 -1.12
CA PHE A 556 10.07 -4.92 -0.36
C PHE A 556 9.62 -3.58 0.21
N HIS A 557 9.90 -3.32 1.48
CA HIS A 557 9.57 -2.06 2.14
C HIS A 557 10.78 -1.14 2.14
N ARG A 558 10.63 0.09 1.62
CA ARG A 558 11.72 1.07 1.56
C ARG A 558 11.48 2.21 2.53
N TYR A 559 12.45 2.55 3.38
CA TYR A 559 12.32 3.71 4.26
C TYR A 559 12.38 5.03 3.48
N TYR A 560 11.49 5.95 3.82
CA TYR A 560 11.42 7.32 3.30
C TYR A 560 11.15 8.30 4.46
N HIS A 561 11.81 9.45 4.40
CA HIS A 561 11.43 10.69 5.06
C HIS A 561 10.87 11.67 4.02
N VAL A 562 9.56 11.88 3.97
CA VAL A 562 8.94 12.84 3.05
C VAL A 562 8.90 14.24 3.70
N PHE A 563 9.42 15.21 2.95
CA PHE A 563 9.68 16.57 3.44
C PHE A 563 8.42 17.42 3.39
N GLN A 564 8.19 18.24 4.42
CA GLN A 564 7.15 19.27 4.41
C GLN A 564 7.60 20.53 3.67
N GLN A 565 6.64 21.38 3.29
CA GLN A 565 6.91 22.69 2.69
C GLN A 565 7.85 23.53 3.56
N GLY A 566 8.96 24.01 2.98
CA GLY A 566 9.97 24.83 3.67
C GLY A 566 11.01 24.03 4.46
N GLU A 567 10.83 22.72 4.65
CA GLU A 567 11.75 21.89 5.44
C GLU A 567 13.10 21.73 4.73
N LEU A 568 13.12 21.51 3.41
CA LEU A 568 14.35 21.35 2.66
C LEU A 568 15.17 22.65 2.65
N GLU A 569 14.50 23.80 2.51
CA GLU A 569 15.10 25.12 2.59
C GLU A 569 15.70 25.37 3.98
N HIS A 570 14.97 25.03 5.05
CA HIS A 570 15.46 25.16 6.42
C HIS A 570 16.66 24.24 6.69
N LEU A 571 16.63 22.99 6.23
CA LEU A 571 17.76 22.05 6.32
C LEU A 571 19.01 22.60 5.61
N CYS A 572 18.83 23.21 4.43
CA CYS A 572 19.94 23.81 3.69
C CYS A 572 20.49 25.08 4.35
N ALA A 573 19.63 25.90 4.97
CA ALA A 573 20.03 27.11 5.69
C ALA A 573 20.87 26.85 6.95
N GLN A 574 20.90 25.60 7.46
CA GLN A 574 21.79 25.18 8.55
C GLN A 574 23.23 24.90 8.09
N VAL A 575 23.52 24.99 6.78
CA VAL A 575 24.88 24.87 6.23
C VAL A 575 25.47 26.27 6.03
N SER A 576 26.67 26.51 6.56
CA SER A 576 27.40 27.77 6.41
C SER A 576 28.06 27.88 5.03
N GLY A 577 28.12 29.10 4.47
CA GLY A 577 28.80 29.37 3.19
C GLY A 577 28.02 28.87 1.98
N VAL A 578 26.69 28.85 2.06
CA VAL A 578 25.80 28.56 0.93
C VAL A 578 24.61 29.50 0.89
N LYS A 579 24.13 29.72 -0.33
CA LYS A 579 22.92 30.49 -0.61
C LYS A 579 21.91 29.63 -1.36
N VAL A 580 20.67 29.62 -0.87
CA VAL A 580 19.52 29.09 -1.63
C VAL A 580 19.28 30.02 -2.82
N LYS A 581 19.51 29.52 -4.03
CA LYS A 581 19.37 30.27 -5.29
C LYS A 581 17.93 30.19 -5.81
N SER A 582 17.28 29.05 -5.63
CA SER A 582 15.84 28.86 -5.84
C SER A 582 15.32 27.67 -5.04
N SER A 583 14.05 27.74 -4.64
CA SER A 583 13.26 26.60 -4.17
C SER A 583 11.98 26.51 -5.00
N TYR A 584 11.52 25.29 -5.29
CA TYR A 584 10.27 25.05 -5.99
C TYR A 584 9.72 23.64 -5.73
N HIS A 585 8.41 23.48 -5.95
CA HIS A 585 7.75 22.18 -6.01
C HIS A 585 7.73 21.64 -7.45
N ASP A 586 8.08 20.37 -7.66
CA ASP A 586 8.03 19.69 -8.96
C ASP A 586 7.40 18.28 -8.85
N GLN A 587 6.14 18.17 -9.25
CA GLN A 587 5.41 16.91 -9.44
C GLN A 587 5.39 15.96 -8.21
N GLY A 588 5.31 16.50 -6.99
CA GLY A 588 5.33 15.74 -5.74
C GLY A 588 6.71 15.66 -5.08
N ASN A 589 7.63 16.57 -5.44
CA ASN A 589 8.96 16.70 -4.87
C ASN A 589 9.22 18.15 -4.46
N TRP A 590 9.90 18.35 -3.33
CA TRP A 590 10.54 19.62 -3.00
C TRP A 590 11.94 19.66 -3.60
N CYS A 591 12.29 20.80 -4.18
CA CYS A 591 13.49 20.96 -4.99
C CYS A 591 14.21 22.25 -4.63
N VAL A 592 15.51 22.18 -4.36
CA VAL A 592 16.34 23.35 -4.04
C VAL A 592 17.59 23.37 -4.92
N VAL A 593 17.91 24.56 -5.45
CA VAL A 593 19.21 24.86 -6.03
C VAL A 593 20.01 25.66 -5.00
N LEU A 594 21.10 25.06 -4.50
CA LEU A 594 22.10 25.74 -3.70
C LEU A 594 23.21 26.29 -4.59
N GLN A 595 23.83 27.38 -4.15
CA GLN A 595 25.14 27.80 -4.60
C GLN A 595 26.06 27.91 -3.38
N LYS A 596 27.31 27.45 -3.51
CA LYS A 596 28.37 27.72 -2.55
C LYS A 596 28.91 29.13 -2.72
N GLU A 597 29.13 29.82 -1.61
CA GLU A 597 29.72 31.17 -1.59
C GLU A 597 31.22 31.15 -1.89
#